data_AF-A0A3P1WS67-F1
#
_entry.id   AF-A0A3P1WS67-F1
#
_cell.length_a   1.000
_cell.length_b   1.000
_cell.length_c   1.000
_cell.angle_alpha   90.00
_cell.angle_beta   90.00
_cell.angle_gamma   90.00
#
_symmetry.space_group_name_H-M   'P 1'
#
loop_
_entity.id
_entity.type
_entity.pdbx_description
1 polymer ?
#
loop_
_entity_poly.entity_id
_entity_poly.type
_entity_poly.pdbx_seq_one_letter_code
_entity_poly.pdbx_strand_id
1 'polypeptide(L)'
;MARGGFLYVTRTHLVFDPHSMNDAVERSRLRIPLWEIRSTRTRQKGLSAILTVSTVRGVELDFLCWSRAKVIAAIEQAQQQLGGPGHSQPM
;
A
#
# COMPACT_ATOMS: atom_id res chain seq x y z
N MET A 1 4.91 -16.75 -7.59
CA MET A 1 4.65 -15.93 -8.79
C MET A 1 4.44 -14.48 -8.38
N ALA A 2 5.00 -13.52 -9.13
CA ALA A 2 4.55 -12.12 -9.05
C ALA A 2 3.17 -12.01 -9.72
N ARG A 3 2.30 -11.13 -9.20
CA ARG A 3 0.94 -10.93 -9.73
C ARG A 3 0.78 -9.49 -10.20
N GLY A 4 0.33 -9.33 -11.44
CA GLY A 4 0.01 -8.01 -12.00
C GLY A 4 -1.30 -7.46 -11.43
N GLY A 5 -1.40 -6.15 -11.30
CA GLY A 5 -2.61 -5.50 -10.80
C GLY A 5 -2.44 -4.00 -10.62
N PHE A 6 -3.48 -3.38 -10.07
CA PHE A 6 -3.49 -1.96 -9.73
C PHE A 6 -3.13 -1.77 -8.26
N LEU A 7 -2.27 -0.79 -8.00
CA LEU A 7 -1.95 -0.32 -6.65
C LEU A 7 -2.46 1.11 -6.51
N TYR A 8 -3.36 1.34 -5.58
CA TYR A 8 -3.92 2.66 -5.33
C TYR A 8 -4.11 2.94 -3.85
N VAL A 9 -4.10 4.23 -3.51
CA VAL A 9 -4.27 4.73 -2.15
C VAL A 9 -5.65 5.36 -2.05
N THR A 10 -6.38 4.96 -1.03
CA THR A 10 -7.66 5.57 -0.63
C THR A 10 -7.45 6.38 0.65
N ARG A 11 -8.49 7.06 1.13
CA ARG A 11 -8.42 7.83 2.40
C ARG A 11 -8.04 6.97 3.61
N THR A 12 -8.32 5.66 3.58
CA THR A 12 -8.17 4.77 4.73
C THR A 12 -7.32 3.53 4.47
N HIS A 13 -7.06 3.18 3.21
CA HIS A 13 -6.35 1.96 2.83
C HIS A 13 -5.38 2.16 1.66
N LEU A 14 -4.28 1.41 1.69
CA LEU A 14 -3.54 0.99 0.49
C LEU A 14 -4.18 -0.28 -0.07
N VAL A 15 -4.55 -0.27 -1.35
CA VAL A 15 -5.26 -1.38 -1.98
C VAL A 15 -4.48 -1.89 -3.17
N PHE A 16 -4.30 -3.21 -3.21
CA PHE A 16 -3.85 -3.93 -4.39
C PHE A 16 -5.00 -4.73 -4.97
N ASP A 17 -5.33 -4.44 -6.23
CA ASP A 17 -6.38 -5.07 -7.00
C ASP A 17 -5.77 -5.91 -8.14
N PRO A 18 -5.76 -7.24 -8.04
CA PRO A 18 -5.16 -8.11 -9.04
C PRO A 18 -5.94 -8.08 -10.36
N HIS A 19 -5.24 -8.27 -11.49
CA HIS A 19 -5.92 -8.52 -12.76
C HIS A 19 -6.75 -9.81 -12.72
N SER A 20 -7.88 -9.83 -13.42
CA SER A 20 -8.84 -10.94 -13.45
C SER A 20 -8.25 -12.26 -13.99
N MET A 21 -7.19 -12.19 -14.80
CA MET A 21 -6.50 -13.35 -15.35
C MET A 21 -5.50 -14.01 -14.38
N ASN A 22 -5.28 -13.44 -13.19
CA ASN A 22 -4.41 -14.06 -12.20
C ASN A 22 -5.09 -15.28 -11.56
N ASP A 23 -4.34 -16.35 -11.30
CA ASP A 23 -4.83 -17.44 -10.46
C ASP A 23 -5.14 -16.94 -9.04
N ALA A 24 -6.25 -17.43 -8.47
CA ALA A 24 -6.71 -17.08 -7.12
C ALA A 24 -6.83 -15.56 -6.89
N VAL A 25 -7.47 -14.85 -7.84
CA VAL A 25 -7.76 -13.40 -7.80
C VAL A 25 -8.23 -12.95 -6.41
N GLU A 26 -9.25 -13.60 -5.84
CA GLU A 26 -9.81 -13.21 -4.55
C GLU A 26 -8.80 -13.29 -3.40
N ARG A 27 -7.94 -14.33 -3.39
CA ARG A 27 -6.89 -14.48 -2.38
C ARG A 27 -5.71 -13.52 -2.59
N SER A 28 -5.66 -12.88 -3.76
CA SER A 28 -4.57 -11.99 -4.16
C SER A 28 -4.90 -10.52 -3.93
N ARG A 29 -6.17 -10.19 -3.67
CA ARG A 29 -6.61 -8.84 -3.30
C ARG A 29 -6.07 -8.49 -1.91
N LEU A 30 -5.40 -7.35 -1.80
CA LEU A 30 -4.88 -6.86 -0.51
C LEU A 30 -5.50 -5.50 -0.19
N ARG A 31 -5.88 -5.32 1.07
CA ARG A 31 -6.35 -4.05 1.63
C ARG A 31 -5.63 -3.86 2.95
N ILE A 32 -4.73 -2.88 2.99
CA ILE A 32 -3.91 -2.59 4.17
C ILE A 32 -4.41 -1.26 4.73
N PRO A 33 -4.96 -1.22 5.95
CA PRO A 33 -5.34 0.04 6.58
C PRO A 33 -4.12 0.97 6.70
N LEU A 34 -4.28 2.26 6.40
CA LEU A 34 -3.15 3.19 6.43
C LEU A 34 -2.57 3.36 7.83
N TRP A 35 -3.38 3.22 8.88
CA TRP A 35 -2.89 3.24 10.27
C TRP A 35 -2.03 2.01 10.61
N GLU A 36 -2.15 0.90 9.87
CA GLU A 36 -1.26 -0.26 10.02
C GLU A 36 0.07 -0.07 9.31
N ILE A 37 0.21 0.87 8.39
CA ILE A 37 1.45 1.13 7.67
C ILE A 37 2.40 1.91 8.57
N ARG A 38 3.45 1.25 9.05
CA ARG A 38 4.49 1.84 9.89
C ARG A 38 5.50 2.62 9.07
N SER A 39 5.91 2.09 7.93
CA SER A 39 6.91 2.71 7.08
C SER A 39 6.86 2.21 5.65
N THR A 40 7.40 3.01 4.74
CA THR A 40 7.63 2.65 3.34
C THR A 40 9.11 2.79 3.01
N ARG A 41 9.65 1.85 2.23
CA ARG A 41 11.03 1.91 1.74
C ARG A 41 11.06 1.66 0.24
N THR A 42 11.87 2.43 -0.49
CA THR A 42 12.14 2.13 -1.89
C THR A 42 13.41 1.28 -2.01
N ARG A 43 13.39 0.30 -2.92
CA ARG A 43 14.56 -0.52 -3.28
C ARG A 43 14.63 -0.63 -4.80
N GLN A 44 15.84 -0.80 -5.32
CA GLN A 44 16.06 -1.10 -6.73
C GLN A 44 16.80 -2.43 -6.84
N LYS A 45 16.26 -3.36 -7.64
CA LYS A 45 16.89 -4.67 -7.89
C LYS A 45 16.96 -4.90 -9.40
N GLY A 46 18.13 -4.63 -9.99
CA GLY A 46 18.29 -4.56 -11.43
C GLY A 46 17.34 -3.53 -12.04
N LEU A 47 16.51 -3.96 -13.00
CA LEU A 47 15.46 -3.13 -13.61
C LEU A 47 14.19 -3.04 -12.76
N SER A 48 14.09 -3.72 -11.62
CA SER A 48 12.87 -3.70 -10.80
C SER A 48 12.86 -2.53 -9.82
N ALA A 49 11.83 -1.70 -9.91
CA ALA A 49 11.48 -0.66 -8.95
C ALA A 49 10.58 -1.21 -7.84
N ILE A 50 11.11 -1.36 -6.62
CA ILE A 50 10.39 -1.99 -5.50
C ILE A 50 9.99 -0.94 -4.46
N LEU A 51 8.74 -1.03 -4.01
CA LEU A 51 8.19 -0.37 -2.83
C LEU A 51 7.93 -1.44 -1.78
N THR A 52 8.69 -1.41 -0.68
CA THR A 52 8.41 -2.22 0.51
C THR A 52 7.51 -1.43 1.44
N VAL A 53 6.38 -2.02 1.84
CA VAL A 53 5.45 -1.50 2.85
C VAL A 53 5.60 -2.36 4.10
N SER A 54 6.00 -1.77 5.21
CA SER A 54 6.13 -2.45 6.50
C SER A 54 4.95 -2.10 7.39
N THR A 55 4.29 -3.11 7.95
CA THR A 55 3.18 -2.93 8.88
C THR A 55 3.64 -2.82 10.33
N VAL A 56 2.79 -2.30 11.21
CA VAL A 56 2.99 -2.29 12.67
C VAL A 56 3.15 -3.70 13.25
N ARG A 57 2.60 -4.72 12.57
CA ARG A 57 2.71 -6.14 12.95
C ARG A 57 3.99 -6.81 12.46
N GLY A 58 4.91 -6.06 11.84
CA GLY A 58 6.18 -6.59 11.33
C GLY A 58 6.08 -7.32 9.99
N VAL A 59 4.93 -7.32 9.32
CA VAL A 59 4.78 -7.87 7.97
C VAL A 59 5.38 -6.88 6.96
N GLU A 60 6.25 -7.38 6.06
CA GLU A 60 6.76 -6.63 4.91
C GLU A 60 6.08 -7.10 3.62
N LEU A 61 5.59 -6.16 2.83
CA LEU A 61 4.96 -6.40 1.54
C LEU A 61 5.71 -5.65 0.45
N ASP A 62 6.21 -6.40 -0.53
CA ASP A 62 6.94 -5.83 -1.66
C ASP A 62 6.03 -5.66 -2.88
N PHE A 63 6.00 -4.44 -3.41
CA PHE A 63 5.30 -4.09 -4.64
C PHE A 63 6.31 -3.66 -5.69
N LEU A 64 6.29 -4.31 -6.86
CA LEU A 64 6.96 -3.77 -8.04
C LEU A 64 6.14 -2.58 -8.55
N CYS A 65 6.61 -1.36 -8.27
CA CYS A 65 5.88 -0.13 -8.54
C CYS A 65 6.82 0.96 -9.06
N TRP A 66 6.71 1.27 -10.35
CA TRP A 66 7.48 2.34 -10.99
C TRP A 66 7.07 3.73 -10.47
N SER A 67 5.81 3.88 -10.09
CA SER A 67 5.25 5.11 -9.50
C SER A 67 5.38 5.16 -7.97
N ARG A 68 6.31 4.39 -7.37
CA ARG A 68 6.47 4.27 -5.90
C ARG A 68 6.54 5.59 -5.15
N ALA A 69 7.19 6.62 -5.71
CA ALA A 69 7.27 7.94 -5.09
C ALA A 69 5.89 8.60 -4.95
N LYS A 70 5.03 8.48 -5.98
CA LYS A 70 3.65 8.99 -5.94
C LYS A 70 2.80 8.24 -4.92
N VAL A 71 3.00 6.92 -4.82
CA VAL A 71 2.29 6.08 -3.84
C VAL A 71 2.66 6.47 -2.42
N ILE A 72 3.97 6.67 -2.14
CA ILE A 72 4.46 7.10 -0.82
C ILE A 72 3.82 8.45 -0.43
N ALA A 73 3.90 9.45 -1.33
CA ALA A 73 3.32 10.75 -1.08
C ALA A 73 1.80 10.68 -0.81
N ALA A 74 1.07 9.83 -1.54
CA ALA A 74 -0.36 9.62 -1.32
C ALA A 74 -0.66 8.95 0.03
N ILE A 75 0.17 7.98 0.47
CA ILE A 75 0.04 7.35 1.79
C ILE A 75 0.26 8.40 2.89
N GLU A 76 1.35 9.17 2.81
CA GLU A 76 1.69 10.21 3.79
C GLU A 76 0.59 11.27 3.88
N GLN A 77 0.11 11.76 2.74
CA GLN A 77 -0.98 12.72 2.68
C GLN A 77 -2.26 12.16 3.32
N ALA A 78 -2.62 10.92 3.03
CA ALA A 78 -3.82 10.31 3.60
C ALA A 78 -3.67 10.02 5.11
N GLN A 79 -2.48 9.63 5.59
CA GLN A 79 -2.19 9.46 7.01
C GLN A 79 -2.28 10.79 7.78
N GLN A 80 -1.78 11.88 7.20
CA GLN A 80 -1.92 13.22 7.78
C GLN A 80 -3.39 13.63 7.90
N GLN A 81 -4.23 13.27 6.92
CA GLN A 81 -5.67 13.52 6.97
C GLN A 81 -6.39 12.65 8.02
N LEU A 82 -5.90 11.44 8.30
CA LEU A 82 -6.41 10.58 9.36
C LEU A 82 -6.05 11.10 10.76
N GLY A 83 -4.85 11.66 10.94
CA GLY A 83 -4.37 12.21 12.21
C GLY A 83 -4.67 13.70 12.44
N GLY A 84 -5.20 14.40 11.44
CA GLY A 84 -5.56 15.82 11.53
C GLY A 84 -6.78 16.06 12.45
N PRO A 85 -6.89 17.25 13.07
CA PRO A 85 -7.99 17.61 13.95
C PRO A 85 -9.31 17.58 13.17
N GLY A 86 -10.06 16.50 13.30
CA GLY A 86 -11.32 16.25 12.57
C GLY A 86 -11.87 14.84 12.70
N HIS A 87 -11.07 13.85 13.12
CA HIS A 87 -11.56 12.52 13.50
C HIS A 87 -11.69 12.39 15.02
N SER A 88 -12.60 13.16 15.62
CA SER A 88 -13.16 12.77 16.91
C SER A 88 -13.97 11.49 16.68
N GLN A 89 -13.47 10.35 17.17
CA GLN A 89 -14.30 9.16 17.32
C GLN A 89 -15.45 9.49 18.28
N PRO A 90 -16.72 9.22 17.94
CA PRO A 90 -17.75 9.21 18.97
C PRO A 90 -17.47 8.03 19.91
N MET A 91 -17.38 8.36 21.20
CA MET A 91 -17.52 7.41 22.31
C MET A 91 -18.89 6.74 22.27
#